data_AF-A0A3D1F7B1-F1
#
_entry.id   AF-A0A3D1F7B1-F1
#
_cell.length_a   1.000
_cell.length_b   1.000
_cell.length_c   1.000
_cell.angle_alpha   90.00
_cell.angle_beta   90.00
_cell.angle_gamma   90.00
#
_symmetry.space_group_name_H-M   'P 1'
#
loop_
_entity.id
_entity.type
_entity.pdbx_description
1 polymer ?
#
loop_
_entity_poly.entity_id
_entity_poly.type
_entity_poly.pdbx_seq_one_letter_code
_entity_poly.pdbx_strand_id
1 'polypeptide(L)'
;KTSKPVLFDNESILAFAQGNPSDAFGAQYKVFDNDRKIARLPRLPYKFLDRIVHIENCQQWQLNAGGVIEAEYDVPSDEWYFTQDRQPVMPFAVLLEVALQPCGWLAAYLGSALTSDNDLRFRNLGGEAVQLLPVTPDIGTLTTRIKITNVSQSGGMIIQHYDMHTYADRGDVYKGTTYFGFFSHEALANQVGIRDADVYEPSNREFVRSEPFNYPTTAPYPDDMMRMLDRIVVFDPNGGPHGLGFVRGEMDVNPDRWFFQAHFYQDPVCPGSLGLESFLQLLKVYATDRWGASENALFECMALNTKHKWVYRGQIIPADSMVTVQAVVKSVDDASQTVVADGFLIVDGRVIYQMIDFAIRVR
;
A
#
# COMPACT_ATOMS: atom_id res chain seq x y z
N LYS A 1 2.64 -31.73 -2.92
CA LYS A 1 3.35 -30.77 -3.80
C LYS A 1 4.81 -30.77 -3.38
N THR A 2 5.75 -31.06 -4.28
CA THR A 2 7.19 -30.87 -4.02
C THR A 2 7.44 -29.37 -3.87
N SER A 3 8.00 -28.91 -2.75
CA SER A 3 8.32 -27.49 -2.57
C SER A 3 9.35 -27.08 -3.63
N LYS A 4 9.17 -25.88 -4.22
CA LYS A 4 10.18 -25.32 -5.11
C LYS A 4 11.49 -25.12 -4.33
N PRO A 5 12.66 -25.25 -4.97
CA PRO A 5 13.92 -24.92 -4.32
C PRO A 5 13.92 -23.43 -3.94
N VAL A 6 14.34 -23.12 -2.70
CA VAL A 6 14.50 -21.74 -2.25
C VAL A 6 15.79 -21.17 -2.84
N LEU A 7 15.68 -20.07 -3.58
CA LEU A 7 16.82 -19.39 -4.21
C LEU A 7 17.37 -18.28 -3.32
N PHE A 8 16.49 -17.56 -2.64
CA PHE A 8 16.81 -16.61 -1.58
C PHE A 8 15.84 -16.84 -0.43
N ASP A 9 16.38 -17.10 0.74
CA ASP A 9 15.62 -17.44 1.95
C ASP A 9 15.28 -16.21 2.80
N ASN A 10 14.65 -16.44 3.94
CA ASN A 10 14.25 -15.38 4.86
C ASN A 10 15.43 -14.59 5.42
N GLU A 11 16.59 -15.24 5.59
CA GLU A 11 17.82 -14.55 6.00
C GLU A 11 18.28 -13.57 4.91
N SER A 12 18.22 -13.98 3.65
CA SER A 12 18.48 -13.09 2.50
C SER A 12 17.51 -11.91 2.45
N ILE A 13 16.21 -12.13 2.71
CA ILE A 13 15.24 -11.03 2.75
C ILE A 13 15.55 -10.07 3.90
N LEU A 14 15.85 -10.59 5.10
CA LEU A 14 16.19 -9.79 6.28
C LEU A 14 17.51 -9.03 6.10
N ALA A 15 18.51 -9.63 5.47
CA ALA A 15 19.76 -8.98 5.11
C ALA A 15 19.49 -7.77 4.22
N PHE A 16 18.62 -7.89 3.21
CA PHE A 16 18.28 -6.74 2.39
C PHE A 16 17.43 -5.70 3.14
N ALA A 17 16.47 -6.11 3.97
CA ALA A 17 15.57 -5.21 4.69
C ALA A 17 16.28 -4.38 5.79
N GLN A 18 17.18 -4.99 6.57
CA GLN A 18 17.78 -4.37 7.75
C GLN A 18 19.27 -4.65 7.98
N GLY A 19 19.88 -5.55 7.22
CA GLY A 19 21.30 -5.91 7.33
C GLY A 19 22.16 -5.40 6.16
N ASN A 20 23.25 -6.13 5.90
CA ASN A 20 24.12 -5.85 4.76
C ASN A 20 23.47 -6.37 3.47
N PRO A 21 23.24 -5.51 2.47
CA PRO A 21 22.65 -5.93 1.22
C PRO A 21 23.60 -6.86 0.43
N SER A 22 24.91 -6.82 0.69
CA SER A 22 25.85 -7.79 0.11
C SER A 22 25.68 -9.22 0.63
N ASP A 23 25.11 -9.42 1.82
CA ASP A 23 24.80 -10.77 2.34
C ASP A 23 23.65 -11.41 1.55
N ALA A 24 22.75 -10.59 0.98
CA ALA A 24 21.66 -11.05 0.12
C ALA A 24 22.09 -11.19 -1.35
N PHE A 25 22.78 -10.19 -1.91
CA PHE A 25 23.01 -10.12 -3.36
C PHE A 25 24.45 -10.42 -3.78
N GLY A 26 25.42 -10.39 -2.88
CA GLY A 26 26.82 -10.66 -3.16
C GLY A 26 27.70 -9.41 -3.32
N ALA A 27 28.93 -9.62 -3.80
CA ALA A 27 30.03 -8.67 -3.67
C ALA A 27 29.81 -7.30 -4.33
N GLN A 28 29.03 -7.20 -5.43
CA GLN A 28 28.75 -5.90 -6.06
C GLN A 28 27.97 -4.96 -5.14
N TYR A 29 27.24 -5.50 -4.16
CA TYR A 29 26.43 -4.71 -3.24
C TYR A 29 27.20 -4.24 -1.99
N LYS A 30 28.49 -4.58 -1.86
CA LYS A 30 29.33 -4.11 -0.74
C LYS A 30 29.40 -2.59 -0.61
N VAL A 31 29.26 -1.88 -1.74
CA VAL A 31 29.19 -0.41 -1.74
C VAL A 31 28.01 0.10 -0.89
N PHE A 32 26.92 -0.66 -0.80
CA PHE A 32 25.73 -0.31 -0.01
C PHE A 32 25.77 -0.82 1.44
N ASP A 33 26.84 -1.52 1.83
CA ASP A 33 27.01 -1.94 3.22
C ASP A 33 27.50 -0.77 4.08
N ASN A 34 28.36 0.11 3.52
CA ASN A 34 29.00 1.19 4.28
C ASN A 34 29.06 2.54 3.56
N ASP A 35 29.26 2.57 2.23
CA ASP A 35 29.62 3.80 1.52
C ASP A 35 28.40 4.57 0.99
N ARG A 36 27.37 3.84 0.57
CA ARG A 36 26.16 4.37 -0.07
C ARG A 36 24.89 3.82 0.55
N LYS A 37 23.77 4.55 0.40
CA LYS A 37 22.45 4.09 0.83
C LYS A 37 21.65 3.57 -0.36
N ILE A 38 21.00 2.42 -0.16
CA ILE A 38 20.04 1.84 -1.08
C ILE A 38 18.65 1.84 -0.47
N ALA A 39 17.62 1.98 -1.29
CA ALA A 39 16.24 1.72 -0.85
C ALA A 39 16.13 0.26 -0.37
N ARG A 40 15.57 0.08 0.82
CA ARG A 40 15.45 -1.21 1.48
C ARG A 40 14.07 -1.81 1.25
N LEU A 41 13.88 -3.09 1.58
CA LEU A 41 12.53 -3.58 1.85
C LEU A 41 12.06 -3.13 3.24
N PRO A 42 10.75 -3.14 3.50
CA PRO A 42 10.24 -3.01 4.87
C PRO A 42 10.81 -4.12 5.77
N ARG A 43 11.04 -3.79 7.04
CA ARG A 43 11.42 -4.76 8.08
C ARG A 43 10.22 -5.10 8.95
N LEU A 44 10.39 -6.05 9.86
CA LEU A 44 9.36 -6.39 10.85
C LEU A 44 8.91 -5.15 11.64
N PRO A 45 7.61 -5.01 11.95
CA PRO A 45 6.53 -5.98 11.68
C PRO A 45 5.87 -5.85 10.28
N TYR A 46 6.41 -5.03 9.37
CA TYR A 46 5.84 -4.75 8.03
C TYR A 46 6.50 -5.51 6.88
N LYS A 47 7.29 -6.54 7.19
CA LYS A 47 7.92 -7.43 6.19
C LYS A 47 6.92 -8.53 5.82
N PHE A 48 6.49 -8.55 4.57
CA PHE A 48 5.54 -9.54 4.05
C PHE A 48 6.08 -10.28 2.82
N LEU A 49 7.37 -10.63 2.91
CA LEU A 49 8.11 -11.41 1.92
C LEU A 49 9.07 -12.33 2.68
N ASP A 50 8.98 -13.64 2.49
CA ASP A 50 9.83 -14.61 3.18
C ASP A 50 10.92 -15.20 2.31
N ARG A 51 10.66 -15.39 1.02
CA ARG A 51 11.62 -16.07 0.13
C ARG A 51 11.32 -15.85 -1.34
N ILE A 52 12.33 -16.09 -2.15
CA ILE A 52 12.25 -16.19 -3.61
C ILE A 52 12.46 -17.63 -4.01
N VAL A 53 11.53 -18.17 -4.79
CA VAL A 53 11.49 -19.59 -5.17
C VAL A 53 11.63 -19.81 -6.67
N HIS A 54 11.57 -18.73 -7.47
CA HIS A 54 11.76 -18.78 -8.91
C HIS A 54 12.31 -17.47 -9.45
N ILE A 55 13.23 -17.56 -10.42
CA ILE A 55 13.77 -16.44 -11.19
C ILE A 55 13.92 -16.90 -12.64
N GLU A 56 13.43 -16.11 -13.59
CA GLU A 56 13.57 -16.41 -15.02
C GLU A 56 13.76 -15.12 -15.84
N ASN A 57 14.40 -15.27 -17.00
CA ASN A 57 14.56 -14.21 -18.00
C ASN A 57 15.28 -12.94 -17.50
N CYS A 58 16.05 -13.03 -16.42
CA CYS A 58 16.93 -11.97 -15.96
C CYS A 58 18.18 -12.55 -15.26
N GLN A 59 19.17 -11.69 -15.07
CA GLN A 59 20.40 -11.98 -14.34
C GLN A 59 20.64 -10.89 -13.30
N GLN A 60 21.34 -11.22 -12.21
CA GLN A 60 21.71 -10.23 -11.21
C GLN A 60 22.45 -9.07 -11.85
N TRP A 61 22.07 -7.86 -11.44
CA TRP A 61 22.69 -6.60 -11.83
C TRP A 61 22.57 -6.21 -13.30
N GLN A 62 21.68 -6.86 -14.05
CA GLN A 62 21.34 -6.48 -15.41
C GLN A 62 19.94 -5.89 -15.46
N LEU A 63 19.86 -4.56 -15.47
CA LEU A 63 18.61 -3.84 -15.53
C LEU A 63 17.97 -3.92 -16.92
N ASN A 64 17.14 -4.95 -17.14
CA ASN A 64 16.38 -5.17 -18.36
C ASN A 64 14.91 -5.51 -18.03
N ALA A 65 14.00 -5.13 -18.92
CA ALA A 65 12.63 -5.63 -18.89
C ALA A 65 12.58 -7.12 -19.26
N GLY A 66 11.49 -7.81 -18.89
CA GLY A 66 11.22 -9.21 -19.21
C GLY A 66 11.50 -10.20 -18.07
N GLY A 67 12.33 -9.80 -17.09
CA GLY A 67 12.61 -10.62 -15.91
C GLY A 67 11.37 -10.94 -15.09
N VAL A 68 11.33 -12.14 -14.52
CA VAL A 68 10.22 -12.59 -13.68
C VAL A 68 10.77 -13.26 -12.42
N ILE A 69 10.09 -13.02 -11.30
CA ILE A 69 10.32 -13.75 -10.04
C ILE A 69 9.01 -14.31 -9.50
N GLU A 70 9.13 -15.36 -8.70
CA GLU A 70 8.07 -15.77 -7.78
C GLU A 70 8.58 -15.72 -6.35
N ALA A 71 7.82 -15.01 -5.54
CA ALA A 71 8.09 -14.72 -4.14
C ALA A 71 6.99 -15.35 -3.27
N GLU A 72 7.33 -15.80 -2.07
CA GLU A 72 6.37 -16.39 -1.13
C GLU A 72 6.35 -15.63 0.20
N TYR A 73 5.16 -15.58 0.79
CA TYR A 73 4.89 -15.15 2.16
C TYR A 73 3.99 -16.19 2.83
N ASP A 74 4.44 -16.78 3.94
CA ASP A 74 3.63 -17.68 4.74
C ASP A 74 2.76 -16.85 5.67
N VAL A 75 1.44 -16.87 5.47
CA VAL A 75 0.50 -16.10 6.29
C VAL A 75 0.34 -16.79 7.65
N PRO A 76 0.80 -16.21 8.77
CA PRO A 76 0.59 -16.79 10.08
C PRO A 76 -0.88 -16.63 10.49
N SER A 77 -1.48 -17.65 11.09
CA SER A 77 -2.91 -17.62 11.42
C SER A 77 -3.26 -16.67 12.59
N ASP A 78 -2.27 -16.29 13.38
CA ASP A 78 -2.39 -15.40 14.55
C ASP A 78 -1.67 -14.05 14.34
N GLU A 79 -1.38 -13.70 13.09
CA GLU A 79 -0.59 -12.50 12.78
C GLU A 79 -1.26 -11.20 13.25
N TRP A 80 -0.45 -10.23 13.66
CA TRP A 80 -0.88 -9.03 14.35
C TRP A 80 -1.93 -8.23 13.58
N TYR A 81 -1.86 -8.19 12.25
CA TYR A 81 -2.75 -7.35 11.43
C TYR A 81 -4.20 -7.85 11.41
N PHE A 82 -4.46 -9.14 11.64
CA PHE A 82 -5.84 -9.63 11.77
C PHE A 82 -6.46 -9.12 13.07
N THR A 83 -5.70 -9.21 14.16
CA THR A 83 -6.13 -8.72 15.48
C THR A 83 -6.27 -7.20 15.49
N GLN A 84 -5.31 -6.48 14.89
CA GLN A 84 -5.29 -5.03 14.85
C GLN A 84 -6.32 -4.43 13.88
N ASP A 85 -6.64 -5.06 12.75
CA ASP A 85 -7.79 -4.61 11.93
C ASP A 85 -9.14 -5.05 12.52
N ARG A 86 -9.13 -6.00 13.46
CA ARG A 86 -10.33 -6.64 14.05
C ARG A 86 -11.23 -7.26 12.98
N GLN A 87 -10.61 -7.86 11.97
CA GLN A 87 -11.29 -8.53 10.87
C GLN A 87 -10.62 -9.89 10.62
N PRO A 88 -11.40 -10.94 10.28
CA PRO A 88 -10.88 -12.27 9.97
C PRO A 88 -10.31 -12.36 8.54
N VAL A 89 -9.97 -11.22 7.94
CA VAL A 89 -9.40 -11.08 6.60
C VAL A 89 -8.23 -10.10 6.64
N MET A 90 -7.22 -10.34 5.81
CA MET A 90 -6.03 -9.50 5.74
C MET A 90 -6.41 -8.08 5.27
N PRO A 91 -6.00 -7.02 6.01
CA PRO A 91 -6.30 -5.65 5.61
C PRO A 91 -5.65 -5.30 4.28
N PHE A 92 -6.24 -4.34 3.56
CA PHE A 92 -5.83 -4.01 2.21
C PHE A 92 -4.38 -3.53 2.14
N ALA A 93 -3.94 -2.74 3.12
CA ALA A 93 -2.54 -2.32 3.21
C ALA A 93 -1.57 -3.50 3.18
N VAL A 94 -1.85 -4.55 3.95
CA VAL A 94 -0.98 -5.73 4.03
C VAL A 94 -1.05 -6.55 2.75
N LEU A 95 -2.25 -6.78 2.20
CA LEU A 95 -2.40 -7.47 0.91
C LEU A 95 -1.62 -6.76 -0.20
N LEU A 96 -1.71 -5.43 -0.25
CA LEU A 96 -1.01 -4.63 -1.23
C LEU A 96 0.51 -4.75 -1.06
N GLU A 97 1.03 -4.75 0.17
CA GLU A 97 2.46 -4.96 0.42
C GLU A 97 2.95 -6.36 0.05
N VAL A 98 2.17 -7.42 0.31
CA VAL A 98 2.48 -8.79 -0.16
C VAL A 98 2.65 -8.82 -1.68
N ALA A 99 1.86 -8.01 -2.40
CA ALA A 99 1.97 -7.86 -3.84
C ALA A 99 3.13 -6.94 -4.29
N LEU A 100 3.48 -5.91 -3.50
CA LEU A 100 4.40 -4.85 -3.91
C LEU A 100 5.86 -5.05 -3.46
N GLN A 101 6.12 -5.63 -2.28
CA GLN A 101 7.50 -5.84 -1.80
C GLN A 101 8.35 -6.69 -2.77
N PRO A 102 7.81 -7.74 -3.42
CA PRO A 102 8.55 -8.47 -4.45
C PRO A 102 9.01 -7.60 -5.63
N CYS A 103 8.31 -6.49 -5.96
CA CYS A 103 8.78 -5.54 -6.97
C CYS A 103 10.09 -4.86 -6.54
N GLY A 104 10.19 -4.45 -5.27
CA GLY A 104 11.40 -3.89 -4.68
C GLY A 104 12.55 -4.90 -4.64
N TRP A 105 12.25 -6.16 -4.34
CA TRP A 105 13.23 -7.24 -4.45
C TRP A 105 13.74 -7.41 -5.88
N LEU A 106 12.85 -7.50 -6.88
CA LEU A 106 13.24 -7.63 -8.28
C LEU A 106 14.09 -6.44 -8.74
N ALA A 107 13.70 -5.21 -8.39
CA ALA A 107 14.48 -4.02 -8.73
C ALA A 107 15.90 -4.06 -8.14
N ALA A 108 16.04 -4.55 -6.90
CA ALA A 108 17.33 -4.77 -6.27
C ALA A 108 18.11 -5.92 -6.92
N TYR A 109 17.47 -7.04 -7.23
CA TYR A 109 18.11 -8.16 -7.93
C TYR A 109 18.70 -7.72 -9.28
N LEU A 110 17.99 -6.88 -10.04
CA LEU A 110 18.42 -6.34 -11.33
C LEU A 110 19.49 -5.25 -11.23
N GLY A 111 19.92 -4.84 -10.03
CA GLY A 111 20.97 -3.84 -9.85
C GLY A 111 20.53 -2.41 -10.12
N SER A 112 19.25 -2.07 -9.99
CA SER A 112 18.73 -0.75 -10.38
C SER A 112 19.49 0.41 -9.74
N ALA A 113 19.82 0.29 -8.44
CA ALA A 113 20.58 1.31 -7.71
C ALA A 113 22.06 1.41 -8.13
N LEU A 114 22.65 0.35 -8.70
CA LEU A 114 24.02 0.37 -9.23
C LEU A 114 24.14 1.19 -10.53
N THR A 115 23.03 1.50 -11.20
CA THR A 115 23.04 2.28 -12.45
C THR A 115 23.24 3.79 -12.24
N SER A 116 23.40 4.23 -10.99
CA SER A 116 23.60 5.62 -10.58
C SER A 116 24.69 5.69 -9.53
N ASP A 117 25.48 6.77 -9.54
CA ASP A 117 26.43 7.10 -8.48
C ASP A 117 25.74 7.75 -7.26
N ASN A 118 24.57 8.34 -7.45
CA ASN A 118 23.76 8.94 -6.39
C ASN A 118 22.94 7.90 -5.64
N ASP A 119 22.71 8.13 -4.34
CA ASP A 119 21.75 7.35 -3.56
C ASP A 119 20.33 7.61 -4.05
N LEU A 120 19.63 6.52 -4.41
CA LEU A 120 18.29 6.58 -4.96
C LEU A 120 17.27 6.06 -3.95
N ARG A 121 16.10 6.70 -3.93
CA ARG A 121 14.92 6.29 -3.17
C ARG A 121 13.93 5.60 -4.09
N PHE A 122 13.32 4.51 -3.62
CA PHE A 122 12.32 3.75 -4.37
C PHE A 122 10.93 4.13 -3.90
N ARG A 123 10.04 4.49 -4.82
CA ARG A 123 8.66 4.90 -4.51
C ARG A 123 7.69 4.26 -5.48
N ASN A 124 6.59 3.72 -4.96
CA ASN A 124 5.47 3.37 -5.81
C ASN A 124 4.86 4.65 -6.38
N LEU A 125 4.42 4.61 -7.63
CA LEU A 125 3.83 5.77 -8.31
C LEU A 125 2.36 5.56 -8.66
N GLY A 126 1.88 4.33 -8.56
CA GLY A 126 0.51 3.96 -8.80
C GLY A 126 0.35 2.53 -9.29
N GLY A 127 -0.89 2.16 -9.54
CA GLY A 127 -1.25 0.86 -10.07
C GLY A 127 -2.75 0.71 -10.21
N GLU A 128 -3.15 -0.44 -10.72
CA GLU A 128 -4.53 -0.87 -10.76
C GLU A 128 -4.60 -2.38 -10.56
N ALA A 129 -5.59 -2.84 -9.79
CA ALA A 129 -5.68 -4.23 -9.42
C ALA A 129 -7.10 -4.63 -9.05
N VAL A 130 -7.31 -5.94 -8.90
CA VAL A 130 -8.56 -6.56 -8.44
C VAL A 130 -8.23 -7.65 -7.43
N GLN A 131 -8.96 -7.65 -6.32
CA GLN A 131 -8.97 -8.77 -5.38
C GLN A 131 -10.05 -9.77 -5.78
N LEU A 132 -9.69 -11.05 -5.83
CA LEU A 132 -10.54 -12.15 -6.29
C LEU A 132 -10.88 -13.13 -5.17
N LEU A 133 -9.99 -13.27 -4.18
CA LEU A 133 -10.17 -14.13 -3.02
C LEU A 133 -9.79 -13.37 -1.75
N PRO A 134 -10.56 -13.48 -0.65
CA PRO A 134 -10.16 -12.94 0.64
C PRO A 134 -9.01 -13.77 1.20
N VAL A 135 -8.09 -13.11 1.90
CA VAL A 135 -7.00 -13.78 2.60
C VAL A 135 -7.40 -13.95 4.06
N THR A 136 -7.71 -15.17 4.45
CA THR A 136 -8.07 -15.55 5.82
C THR A 136 -6.87 -16.17 6.56
N PRO A 137 -6.90 -16.27 7.90
CA PRO A 137 -5.84 -16.92 8.69
C PRO A 137 -5.43 -18.34 8.25
N ASP A 138 -6.33 -19.08 7.59
CA ASP A 138 -6.11 -20.43 7.10
C ASP A 138 -5.67 -20.50 5.62
N ILE A 139 -5.36 -19.36 4.97
CA ILE A 139 -5.01 -19.33 3.54
C ILE A 139 -3.73 -20.13 3.21
N GLY A 140 -2.81 -20.26 4.19
CA GLY A 140 -1.48 -20.84 4.00
C GLY A 140 -0.49 -19.87 3.35
N THR A 141 0.25 -20.35 2.35
CA THR A 141 1.27 -19.57 1.64
C THR A 141 0.65 -18.78 0.49
N LEU A 142 0.99 -17.49 0.42
CA LEU A 142 0.75 -16.64 -0.75
C LEU A 142 2.00 -16.65 -1.64
N THR A 143 1.82 -16.93 -2.94
CA THR A 143 2.86 -16.76 -3.95
C THR A 143 2.53 -15.54 -4.81
N THR A 144 3.46 -14.59 -4.90
CA THR A 144 3.37 -13.42 -5.78
C THR A 144 4.36 -13.56 -6.93
N ARG A 145 3.82 -13.67 -8.15
CA ARG A 145 4.58 -13.61 -9.40
C ARG A 145 4.68 -12.16 -9.88
N ILE A 146 5.90 -11.66 -10.03
CA ILE A 146 6.19 -10.31 -10.54
C ILE A 146 6.96 -10.42 -11.85
N LYS A 147 6.49 -9.73 -12.88
CA LYS A 147 7.22 -9.54 -14.14
C LYS A 147 7.52 -8.06 -14.33
N ILE A 148 8.79 -7.69 -14.51
CA ILE A 148 9.14 -6.34 -14.96
C ILE A 148 8.82 -6.22 -16.45
N THR A 149 7.88 -5.37 -16.82
CA THR A 149 7.37 -5.25 -18.21
C THR A 149 8.06 -4.15 -19.00
N ASN A 150 8.53 -3.11 -18.31
CA ASN A 150 9.22 -2.00 -18.93
C ASN A 150 10.19 -1.33 -17.95
N VAL A 151 11.29 -0.81 -18.48
CA VAL A 151 12.24 0.03 -17.75
C VAL A 151 12.55 1.25 -18.61
N SER A 152 12.44 2.44 -18.04
CA SER A 152 12.89 3.68 -18.68
C SER A 152 13.82 4.45 -17.76
N GLN A 153 14.80 5.12 -18.37
CA GLN A 153 15.78 5.95 -17.67
C GLN A 153 15.82 7.33 -18.34
N SER A 154 15.62 8.39 -17.58
CA SER A 154 15.66 9.76 -18.09
C SER A 154 15.95 10.75 -16.96
N GLY A 155 16.90 11.67 -17.18
CA GLY A 155 17.20 12.74 -16.23
C GLY A 155 17.58 12.25 -14.82
N GLY A 156 18.27 11.11 -14.71
CA GLY A 156 18.64 10.50 -13.42
C GLY A 156 17.50 9.77 -12.70
N MET A 157 16.30 9.72 -13.27
CA MET A 157 15.19 8.91 -12.79
C MET A 157 15.13 7.57 -13.52
N ILE A 158 14.70 6.53 -12.82
CA ILE A 158 14.43 5.21 -13.38
C ILE A 158 12.97 4.89 -13.11
N ILE A 159 12.19 4.52 -14.11
CA ILE A 159 10.80 4.07 -13.95
C ILE A 159 10.71 2.61 -14.37
N GLN A 160 10.11 1.79 -13.52
CA GLN A 160 9.95 0.34 -13.72
C GLN A 160 8.48 -0.02 -13.62
N HIS A 161 7.96 -0.70 -14.65
CA HIS A 161 6.59 -1.20 -14.70
C HIS A 161 6.56 -2.69 -14.45
N TYR A 162 5.51 -3.16 -13.77
CA TYR A 162 5.36 -4.56 -13.39
C TYR A 162 3.94 -5.07 -13.61
N ASP A 163 3.85 -6.32 -14.04
CA ASP A 163 2.65 -7.14 -13.85
C ASP A 163 2.77 -7.87 -12.50
N MET A 164 1.66 -7.93 -11.75
CA MET A 164 1.59 -8.56 -10.44
C MET A 164 0.47 -9.59 -10.39
N HIS A 165 0.78 -10.78 -9.86
CA HIS A 165 -0.21 -11.83 -9.65
C HIS A 165 0.09 -12.59 -8.36
N THR A 166 -0.72 -12.37 -7.35
CA THR A 166 -0.70 -13.08 -6.06
C THR A 166 -1.77 -14.16 -6.07
N TYR A 167 -1.39 -15.38 -5.73
CA TYR A 167 -2.28 -16.54 -5.66
C TYR A 167 -1.90 -17.43 -4.48
N ALA A 168 -2.85 -18.27 -4.07
CA ALA A 168 -2.69 -19.30 -3.06
C ALA A 168 -3.08 -20.67 -3.64
N ASP A 169 -2.95 -21.72 -2.85
CA ASP A 169 -3.41 -23.06 -3.22
C ASP A 169 -4.91 -23.11 -3.58
N ARG A 170 -5.70 -22.18 -3.03
CA ARG A 170 -7.14 -22.04 -3.25
C ARG A 170 -7.52 -21.25 -4.51
N GLY A 171 -6.57 -20.59 -5.17
CA GLY A 171 -6.81 -19.84 -6.41
C GLY A 171 -6.18 -18.44 -6.42
N ASP A 172 -6.59 -17.64 -7.42
CA ASP A 172 -6.14 -16.26 -7.58
C ASP A 172 -6.61 -15.38 -6.42
N VAL A 173 -5.70 -14.62 -5.82
CA VAL A 173 -5.99 -13.72 -4.69
C VAL A 173 -6.07 -12.28 -5.14
N TYR A 174 -5.03 -11.78 -5.80
CA TYR A 174 -4.91 -10.39 -6.20
C TYR A 174 -4.11 -10.28 -7.49
N LYS A 175 -4.54 -9.46 -8.45
CA LYS A 175 -3.79 -9.27 -9.70
C LYS A 175 -3.97 -7.87 -10.26
N GLY A 176 -2.93 -7.39 -10.92
CA GLY A 176 -2.91 -6.03 -11.42
C GLY A 176 -1.59 -5.63 -12.05
N THR A 177 -1.44 -4.33 -12.25
CA THR A 177 -0.19 -3.72 -12.70
C THR A 177 0.21 -2.61 -11.75
N THR A 178 1.50 -2.34 -11.65
CA THR A 178 2.03 -1.24 -10.86
C THR A 178 3.30 -0.69 -11.49
N TYR A 179 3.74 0.47 -11.04
CA TYR A 179 5.00 1.03 -11.46
C TYR A 179 5.65 1.82 -10.33
N PHE A 180 6.97 1.76 -10.30
CA PHE A 180 7.80 2.39 -9.30
C PHE A 180 8.83 3.29 -9.96
N GLY A 181 9.27 4.31 -9.22
CA GLY A 181 10.36 5.18 -9.62
C GLY A 181 11.52 5.15 -8.64
N PHE A 182 12.73 5.28 -9.17
CA PHE A 182 13.91 5.65 -8.43
C PHE A 182 14.16 7.15 -8.58
N PHE A 183 14.30 7.83 -7.44
CA PHE A 183 14.44 9.29 -7.36
C PHE A 183 15.65 9.67 -6.51
N SER A 184 16.32 10.76 -6.88
CA SER A 184 17.25 11.42 -5.97
C SER A 184 16.50 12.06 -4.80
N HIS A 185 17.22 12.36 -3.72
CA HIS A 185 16.65 13.09 -2.58
C HIS A 185 16.06 14.45 -3.00
N GLU A 186 16.75 15.19 -3.87
CA GLU A 186 16.31 16.50 -4.37
C GLU A 186 15.02 16.39 -5.20
N ALA A 187 14.88 15.37 -6.04
CA ALA A 187 13.66 15.16 -6.83
C ALA A 187 12.45 14.90 -5.94
N LEU A 188 12.62 14.20 -4.81
CA LEU A 188 11.54 13.97 -3.84
C LEU A 188 11.22 15.21 -3.00
N ALA A 189 12.23 16.01 -2.63
CA ALA A 189 12.03 17.23 -1.85
C ALA A 189 11.19 18.29 -2.61
N ASN A 190 11.26 18.28 -3.94
CA ASN A 190 10.57 19.24 -4.82
C ASN A 190 9.25 18.69 -5.39
N GLN A 191 8.66 17.66 -4.78
CA GLN A 191 7.37 17.11 -5.24
C GLN A 191 6.22 18.11 -5.03
N VAL A 192 5.50 18.38 -6.11
CA VAL A 192 4.38 19.33 -6.13
C VAL A 192 3.02 18.67 -5.89
N GLY A 193 2.95 17.34 -5.79
CA GLY A 193 1.69 16.61 -5.69
C GLY A 193 0.99 16.40 -7.03
N ILE A 194 -0.30 16.05 -6.97
CA ILE A 194 -1.20 15.94 -8.11
C ILE A 194 -1.67 17.35 -8.51
N ARG A 195 -1.26 17.85 -9.69
CA ARG A 195 -1.52 19.24 -10.11
C ARG A 195 -2.97 19.54 -10.44
N ASP A 196 -3.65 18.61 -11.10
CA ASP A 196 -5.01 18.78 -11.60
C ASP A 196 -6.00 17.94 -10.78
N ALA A 197 -5.81 17.92 -9.45
CA ALA A 197 -6.69 17.19 -8.55
C ALA A 197 -8.02 17.94 -8.39
N ASP A 198 -9.11 17.32 -8.81
CA ASP A 198 -10.48 17.81 -8.59
C ASP A 198 -10.97 17.39 -7.20
N VAL A 199 -10.38 18.00 -6.18
CA VAL A 199 -10.71 17.73 -4.78
C VAL A 199 -12.09 18.31 -4.47
N TYR A 200 -12.99 17.47 -3.95
CA TYR A 200 -14.32 17.92 -3.58
C TYR A 200 -14.28 18.80 -2.32
N GLU A 201 -14.78 20.03 -2.47
CA GLU A 201 -14.97 20.94 -1.36
C GLU A 201 -16.45 20.98 -0.96
N PRO A 202 -16.80 20.52 0.26
CA PRO A 202 -18.17 20.57 0.74
C PRO A 202 -18.62 22.03 0.87
N SER A 203 -19.88 22.28 0.52
CA SER A 203 -20.49 23.59 0.73
C SER A 203 -20.59 23.92 2.22
N ASN A 204 -20.71 25.21 2.56
CA ASN A 204 -20.96 25.63 3.94
C ASN A 204 -22.17 24.94 4.58
N ARG A 205 -23.17 24.55 3.78
CA ARG A 205 -24.35 23.82 4.26
C ARG A 205 -24.02 22.39 4.67
N GLU A 206 -23.23 21.68 3.87
CA GLU A 206 -22.77 20.32 4.17
C GLU A 206 -21.83 20.35 5.37
N PHE A 207 -20.92 21.32 5.43
CA PHE A 207 -20.02 21.51 6.56
C PHE A 207 -20.77 21.76 7.88
N VAL A 208 -21.76 22.67 7.88
CA VAL A 208 -22.55 22.99 9.10
C VAL A 208 -23.46 21.84 9.53
N ARG A 209 -23.89 20.97 8.61
CA ARG A 209 -24.70 19.78 8.94
C ARG A 209 -23.88 18.66 9.57
N SER A 210 -22.58 18.62 9.29
CA SER A 210 -21.68 17.62 9.86
C SER A 210 -21.27 18.02 11.28
N GLU A 211 -21.47 17.13 12.25
CA GLU A 211 -20.85 17.23 13.56
C GLU A 211 -19.54 16.41 13.55
N PRO A 212 -18.36 17.03 13.72
CA PRO A 212 -17.10 16.28 13.79
C PRO A 212 -17.07 15.33 14.97
N PHE A 213 -16.45 14.16 14.79
CA PHE A 213 -16.29 13.16 15.85
C PHE A 213 -14.94 12.45 15.76
N ASN A 214 -14.46 11.93 16.89
CA ASN A 214 -13.27 11.08 16.90
C ASN A 214 -13.54 9.79 16.13
N TYR A 215 -12.56 9.33 15.37
CA TYR A 215 -12.70 8.08 14.63
C TYR A 215 -12.99 6.93 15.63
N PRO A 216 -14.02 6.10 15.39
CA PRO A 216 -14.40 5.08 16.36
C PRO A 216 -13.28 4.09 16.65
N THR A 217 -13.11 3.71 17.92
CA THR A 217 -12.01 2.86 18.39
C THR A 217 -12.46 1.48 18.88
N THR A 218 -13.75 1.16 18.78
CA THR A 218 -14.33 -0.15 19.10
C THR A 218 -14.54 -0.97 17.84
N ALA A 219 -14.72 -2.29 17.95
CA ALA A 219 -15.06 -3.12 16.79
C ALA A 219 -16.33 -2.57 16.09
N PRO A 220 -16.42 -2.63 14.75
CA PRO A 220 -15.54 -3.34 13.81
C PRO A 220 -14.35 -2.50 13.31
N TYR A 221 -14.04 -1.37 13.95
CA TYR A 221 -12.98 -0.45 13.55
C TYR A 221 -11.61 -0.90 14.04
N PRO A 222 -10.53 -0.57 13.28
CA PRO A 222 -9.17 -1.00 13.60
C PRO A 222 -8.67 -0.41 14.91
N ASP A 223 -7.79 -1.16 15.54
CA ASP A 223 -7.00 -0.78 16.71
C ASP A 223 -5.78 0.06 16.31
N ASP A 224 -5.03 0.54 17.30
CA ASP A 224 -4.02 1.59 17.15
C ASP A 224 -2.94 1.34 16.08
N MET A 225 -2.53 0.09 15.82
CA MET A 225 -1.52 -0.17 14.79
C MET A 225 -2.06 -0.05 13.37
N MET A 226 -3.34 -0.34 13.13
CA MET A 226 -3.98 -0.28 11.81
C MET A 226 -4.84 0.96 11.62
N ARG A 227 -5.16 1.71 12.68
CA ARG A 227 -5.96 2.93 12.59
C ARG A 227 -5.14 4.06 11.94
N MET A 228 -5.65 4.56 10.81
CA MET A 228 -5.00 5.58 9.98
C MET A 228 -5.72 6.93 10.01
N LEU A 229 -6.79 7.05 10.80
CA LEU A 229 -7.57 8.26 11.00
C LEU A 229 -7.79 8.47 12.50
N ASP A 230 -7.60 9.70 12.97
CA ASP A 230 -7.87 10.07 14.36
C ASP A 230 -9.30 10.62 14.51
N ARG A 231 -9.82 11.26 13.46
CA ARG A 231 -11.11 11.97 13.48
C ARG A 231 -11.79 12.03 12.13
N ILE A 232 -13.12 12.14 12.15
CA ILE A 232 -13.96 12.49 11.02
C ILE A 232 -14.37 13.95 11.18
N VAL A 233 -13.98 14.79 10.21
CA VAL A 233 -14.23 16.24 10.23
C VAL A 233 -15.41 16.65 9.37
N VAL A 234 -15.73 15.86 8.35
CA VAL A 234 -16.98 16.02 7.59
C VAL A 234 -17.58 14.63 7.33
N PHE A 235 -18.85 14.45 7.70
CA PHE A 235 -19.65 13.30 7.34
C PHE A 235 -21.03 13.79 6.87
N ASP A 236 -21.30 13.67 5.57
CA ASP A 236 -22.63 13.90 5.02
C ASP A 236 -23.03 12.70 4.15
N PRO A 237 -23.95 11.82 4.62
CA PRO A 237 -24.37 10.64 3.86
C PRO A 237 -25.15 10.99 2.57
N ASN A 238 -25.57 12.25 2.40
CA ASN A 238 -26.23 12.75 1.19
C ASN A 238 -25.41 13.85 0.48
N GLY A 239 -24.15 14.02 0.88
CA GLY A 239 -23.25 15.02 0.30
C GLY A 239 -22.57 14.52 -0.98
N GLY A 240 -21.65 15.33 -1.49
CA GLY A 240 -20.84 15.00 -2.66
C GLY A 240 -21.56 15.32 -3.99
N PRO A 241 -20.83 15.26 -5.12
CA PRO A 241 -21.35 15.65 -6.44
C PRO A 241 -22.58 14.87 -6.90
N HIS A 242 -22.76 13.64 -6.40
CA HIS A 242 -23.87 12.76 -6.76
C HIS A 242 -24.96 12.68 -5.68
N GLY A 243 -24.79 13.38 -4.55
CA GLY A 243 -25.70 13.29 -3.40
C GLY A 243 -25.76 11.91 -2.76
N LEU A 244 -24.70 11.10 -2.92
CA LEU A 244 -24.63 9.71 -2.44
C LEU A 244 -23.78 9.57 -1.17
N GLY A 245 -23.03 10.60 -0.79
CA GLY A 245 -22.19 10.56 0.38
C GLY A 245 -20.84 11.25 0.18
N PHE A 246 -20.40 11.95 1.21
CA PHE A 246 -19.06 12.50 1.34
C PHE A 246 -18.53 12.30 2.76
N VAL A 247 -17.30 11.83 2.87
CA VAL A 247 -16.60 11.66 4.14
C VAL A 247 -15.21 12.27 4.05
N ARG A 248 -14.82 13.07 5.04
CA ARG A 248 -13.49 13.63 5.21
C ARG A 248 -12.98 13.31 6.61
N GLY A 249 -11.84 12.62 6.68
CA GLY A 249 -11.15 12.30 7.92
C GLY A 249 -9.76 12.90 7.97
N GLU A 250 -9.19 12.96 9.17
CA GLU A 250 -7.85 13.50 9.41
C GLU A 250 -7.05 12.62 10.37
N MET A 251 -5.73 12.71 10.25
CA MET A 251 -4.76 12.14 11.18
C MET A 251 -3.62 13.14 11.41
N ASP A 252 -3.22 13.31 12.66
CA ASP A 252 -2.01 14.06 13.00
C ASP A 252 -0.78 13.18 12.75
N VAL A 253 0.21 13.72 12.04
CA VAL A 253 1.44 12.98 11.76
C VAL A 253 2.25 12.88 13.04
N ASN A 254 2.41 11.65 13.52
CA ASN A 254 3.25 11.35 14.68
C ASN A 254 4.54 10.62 14.22
N PRO A 255 5.72 11.25 14.35
CA PRO A 255 7.01 10.65 14.01
C PRO A 255 7.29 9.30 14.69
N ASP A 256 6.70 9.07 15.86
CA ASP A 256 6.90 7.87 16.67
C ASP A 256 6.01 6.70 16.25
N ARG A 257 5.17 6.85 15.21
CA ARG A 257 4.38 5.74 14.66
C ARG A 257 5.30 4.60 14.23
N TRP A 258 4.92 3.39 14.61
CA TRP A 258 5.71 2.16 14.39
C TRP A 258 6.14 1.98 12.92
N PHE A 259 5.28 2.38 11.97
CA PHE A 259 5.55 2.20 10.55
C PHE A 259 6.69 3.09 10.03
N PHE A 260 7.00 4.25 10.64
CA PHE A 260 8.16 5.04 10.21
C PHE A 260 9.48 4.34 10.56
N GLN A 261 9.48 3.50 11.60
CA GLN A 261 10.63 2.69 11.95
C GLN A 261 10.69 1.42 11.11
N ALA A 262 9.55 0.81 10.76
CA ALA A 262 9.49 -0.43 10.00
C ALA A 262 9.66 -0.23 8.49
N HIS A 263 9.12 0.85 7.95
CA HIS A 263 9.09 1.15 6.52
C HIS A 263 10.33 1.95 6.14
N PHE A 264 11.23 1.29 5.39
CA PHE A 264 12.51 1.83 4.92
C PHE A 264 13.31 2.56 6.01
N TYR A 265 13.93 1.82 6.94
CA TYR A 265 14.53 2.40 8.16
C TYR A 265 15.61 3.50 7.93
N GLN A 266 16.21 3.60 6.74
CA GLN A 266 17.18 4.65 6.36
C GLN A 266 16.56 5.77 5.49
N ASP A 267 15.23 5.72 5.30
CA ASP A 267 14.40 6.62 4.52
C ASP A 267 12.97 6.67 5.08
N PRO A 268 12.77 7.14 6.33
CA PRO A 268 11.47 7.07 7.00
C PRO A 268 10.38 7.78 6.21
N VAL A 269 9.36 7.02 5.86
CA VAL A 269 8.20 7.48 5.08
C VAL A 269 7.02 6.58 5.41
N CYS A 270 5.79 7.10 5.44
CA CYS A 270 4.61 6.28 5.62
C CYS A 270 4.46 5.31 4.42
N PRO A 271 4.19 4.01 4.65
CA PRO A 271 3.78 3.12 3.58
C PRO A 271 2.60 3.68 2.79
N GLY A 272 2.72 3.72 1.46
CA GLY A 272 1.61 4.17 0.60
C GLY A 272 0.36 3.32 0.81
N SER A 273 0.54 2.02 1.03
CA SER A 273 -0.47 1.03 1.39
C SER A 273 -1.29 1.39 2.63
N LEU A 274 -0.66 1.84 3.72
CA LEU A 274 -1.37 2.35 4.90
C LEU A 274 -2.11 3.66 4.61
N GLY A 275 -1.52 4.53 3.77
CA GLY A 275 -2.26 5.71 3.29
C GLY A 275 -3.50 5.34 2.47
N LEU A 276 -3.46 4.28 1.67
CA LEU A 276 -4.63 3.78 0.95
C LEU A 276 -5.67 3.11 1.86
N GLU A 277 -5.24 2.45 2.95
CA GLU A 277 -6.14 1.87 3.95
C GLU A 277 -7.05 2.93 4.59
N SER A 278 -6.55 4.16 4.76
CA SER A 278 -7.34 5.25 5.32
C SER A 278 -8.61 5.57 4.53
N PHE A 279 -8.62 5.33 3.21
CA PHE A 279 -9.81 5.50 2.37
C PHE A 279 -10.90 4.47 2.70
N LEU A 280 -10.48 3.23 2.94
CA LEU A 280 -11.39 2.14 3.31
C LEU A 280 -11.96 2.35 4.71
N GLN A 281 -11.17 2.93 5.61
CA GLN A 281 -11.62 3.35 6.94
C GLN A 281 -12.72 4.41 6.87
N LEU A 282 -12.64 5.38 5.94
CA LEU A 282 -13.76 6.31 5.68
C LEU A 282 -15.02 5.57 5.20
N LEU A 283 -14.88 4.58 4.32
CA LEU A 283 -16.03 3.80 3.88
C LEU A 283 -16.58 2.92 4.99
N LYS A 284 -15.76 2.37 5.89
CA LYS A 284 -16.24 1.61 7.07
C LYS A 284 -17.18 2.48 7.91
N VAL A 285 -16.85 3.77 8.11
CA VAL A 285 -17.74 4.74 8.78
C VAL A 285 -19.05 4.93 8.00
N TYR A 286 -18.97 5.23 6.71
CA TYR A 286 -20.15 5.42 5.86
C TYR A 286 -21.08 4.20 5.83
N ALA A 287 -20.52 3.01 5.65
CA ALA A 287 -21.25 1.75 5.60
C ALA A 287 -21.89 1.42 6.96
N THR A 288 -21.20 1.73 8.07
CA THR A 288 -21.75 1.51 9.41
C THR A 288 -22.95 2.40 9.67
N ASP A 289 -22.87 3.68 9.31
CA ASP A 289 -24.01 4.62 9.42
C ASP A 289 -25.18 4.18 8.52
N ARG A 290 -24.89 3.85 7.25
CA ARG A 290 -25.93 3.52 6.27
C ARG A 290 -26.68 2.22 6.58
N TRP A 291 -25.96 1.18 6.97
CA TRP A 291 -26.53 -0.17 7.14
C TRP A 291 -26.63 -0.64 8.59
N GLY A 292 -26.26 0.21 9.56
CA GLY A 292 -26.31 -0.15 10.98
C GLY A 292 -25.38 -1.31 11.33
N ALA A 293 -24.17 -1.32 10.78
CA ALA A 293 -23.21 -2.41 10.96
C ALA A 293 -22.88 -2.60 12.45
N SER A 294 -23.04 -3.83 12.95
CA SER A 294 -22.75 -4.17 14.35
C SER A 294 -21.25 -4.27 14.63
N GLU A 295 -20.88 -4.42 15.90
CA GLU A 295 -19.49 -4.71 16.32
C GLU A 295 -18.89 -5.96 15.67
N ASN A 296 -19.74 -6.91 15.25
CA ASN A 296 -19.35 -8.17 14.61
C ASN A 296 -19.42 -8.09 13.07
N ALA A 297 -19.67 -6.91 12.50
CA ALA A 297 -19.76 -6.75 11.06
C ALA A 297 -18.43 -7.08 10.39
N LEU A 298 -18.52 -7.86 9.32
CA LEU A 298 -17.38 -8.27 8.52
C LEU A 298 -17.29 -7.39 7.28
N PHE A 299 -16.09 -6.89 7.00
CA PHE A 299 -15.82 -6.04 5.86
C PHE A 299 -14.87 -6.72 4.89
N GLU A 300 -15.23 -6.73 3.61
CA GLU A 300 -14.25 -7.00 2.55
C GLU A 300 -13.34 -5.77 2.39
N CYS A 301 -12.04 -5.91 2.68
CA CYS A 301 -11.04 -4.83 2.60
C CYS A 301 -11.02 -4.17 1.22
N MET A 302 -11.18 -4.95 0.16
CA MET A 302 -11.57 -4.49 -1.15
C MET A 302 -12.71 -5.38 -1.63
N ALA A 303 -13.87 -4.79 -1.97
CA ALA A 303 -15.02 -5.56 -2.43
C ALA A 303 -14.61 -6.48 -3.59
N LEU A 304 -14.77 -7.79 -3.39
CA LEU A 304 -14.21 -8.77 -4.31
C LEU A 304 -14.74 -8.58 -5.73
N ASN A 305 -13.86 -8.79 -6.72
CA ASN A 305 -14.10 -8.59 -8.15
C ASN A 305 -14.30 -7.13 -8.57
N THR A 306 -13.98 -6.17 -7.69
CA THR A 306 -13.98 -4.74 -8.03
C THR A 306 -12.56 -4.29 -8.37
N LYS A 307 -12.37 -3.76 -9.57
CA LYS A 307 -11.10 -3.16 -9.98
C LYS A 307 -10.99 -1.77 -9.35
N HIS A 308 -9.84 -1.48 -8.76
CA HIS A 308 -9.51 -0.17 -8.20
C HIS A 308 -8.18 0.31 -8.77
N LYS A 309 -7.93 1.61 -8.65
CA LYS A 309 -6.69 2.25 -9.10
C LYS A 309 -6.18 3.19 -8.03
N TRP A 310 -4.86 3.36 -7.98
CA TRP A 310 -4.24 4.34 -7.11
C TRP A 310 -3.09 5.05 -7.82
N VAL A 311 -2.82 6.27 -7.39
CA VAL A 311 -1.72 7.12 -7.87
C VAL A 311 -1.05 7.78 -6.68
N TYR A 312 0.28 7.85 -6.72
CA TYR A 312 1.10 8.55 -5.74
C TYR A 312 1.93 9.64 -6.44
N ARG A 313 1.85 10.89 -5.96
CA ARG A 313 2.63 12.05 -6.44
C ARG A 313 3.26 12.85 -5.30
N GLY A 314 3.39 12.23 -4.14
CA GLY A 314 4.07 12.78 -2.98
C GLY A 314 4.28 11.69 -1.93
N GLN A 315 4.63 12.11 -0.72
CA GLN A 315 4.93 11.22 0.39
C GLN A 315 4.49 11.87 1.70
N ILE A 316 4.27 11.02 2.71
CA ILE A 316 4.06 11.42 4.11
C ILE A 316 5.36 11.10 4.86
N ILE A 317 6.05 12.11 5.36
CA ILE A 317 7.31 12.01 6.09
C ILE A 317 7.13 12.47 7.55
N PRO A 318 8.05 12.11 8.47
CA PRO A 318 7.92 12.50 9.88
C PRO A 318 7.85 14.01 10.15
N ALA A 319 8.29 14.84 9.21
CA ALA A 319 8.27 16.30 9.35
C ALA A 319 6.95 16.95 8.93
N ASP A 320 6.05 16.19 8.27
CA ASP A 320 4.72 16.68 7.92
C ASP A 320 3.87 16.82 9.19
N SER A 321 2.79 17.60 9.13
CA SER A 321 1.95 17.89 10.30
C SER A 321 0.62 17.14 10.30
N MET A 322 -0.10 17.18 9.17
CA MET A 322 -1.47 16.69 9.10
C MET A 322 -1.76 15.98 7.77
N VAL A 323 -2.43 14.83 7.88
CA VAL A 323 -3.01 14.10 6.77
C VAL A 323 -4.51 14.33 6.75
N THR A 324 -5.06 14.68 5.59
CA THR A 324 -6.51 14.73 5.33
C THR A 324 -6.87 13.73 4.24
N VAL A 325 -7.89 12.93 4.45
CA VAL A 325 -8.36 11.90 3.53
C VAL A 325 -9.81 12.20 3.17
N GLN A 326 -10.15 12.06 1.91
CA GLN A 326 -11.50 12.28 1.41
C GLN A 326 -12.01 11.10 0.61
N ALA A 327 -13.28 10.76 0.80
CA ALA A 327 -14.01 9.80 0.01
C ALA A 327 -15.32 10.42 -0.48
N VAL A 328 -15.53 10.40 -1.80
CA VAL A 328 -16.76 10.79 -2.49
C VAL A 328 -17.44 9.51 -2.98
N VAL A 329 -18.63 9.23 -2.47
CA VAL A 329 -19.39 8.03 -2.85
C VAL A 329 -19.91 8.17 -4.28
N LYS A 330 -19.63 7.15 -5.11
CA LYS A 330 -20.02 7.08 -6.52
C LYS A 330 -21.20 6.17 -6.76
N SER A 331 -21.28 5.07 -6.03
CA SER A 331 -22.40 4.14 -6.12
C SER A 331 -22.57 3.38 -4.83
N VAL A 332 -23.83 3.05 -4.54
CA VAL A 332 -24.21 2.23 -3.40
C VAL A 332 -25.18 1.16 -3.88
N ASP A 333 -24.94 -0.08 -3.49
CA ASP A 333 -25.84 -1.20 -3.68
C ASP A 333 -26.29 -1.71 -2.31
N ASP A 334 -27.52 -1.39 -1.94
CA ASP A 334 -28.10 -1.79 -0.65
C ASP A 334 -28.41 -3.29 -0.57
N ALA A 335 -28.60 -3.96 -1.71
CA ALA A 335 -28.91 -5.39 -1.73
C ALA A 335 -27.66 -6.23 -1.41
N SER A 336 -26.50 -5.82 -1.94
CA SER A 336 -25.22 -6.45 -1.64
C SER A 336 -24.42 -5.77 -0.53
N GLN A 337 -24.93 -4.66 0.02
CA GLN A 337 -24.24 -3.78 0.97
C GLN A 337 -22.83 -3.40 0.49
N THR A 338 -22.73 -3.00 -0.78
CA THR A 338 -21.48 -2.57 -1.42
C THR A 338 -21.48 -1.06 -1.63
N VAL A 339 -20.40 -0.38 -1.26
CA VAL A 339 -20.19 1.06 -1.55
C VAL A 339 -18.89 1.23 -2.32
N VAL A 340 -18.93 2.07 -3.36
CA VAL A 340 -17.78 2.43 -4.21
C VAL A 340 -17.56 3.93 -4.14
N ALA A 341 -16.31 4.36 -4.02
CA ALA A 341 -15.93 5.75 -3.93
C ALA A 341 -14.64 6.07 -4.71
N ASP A 342 -14.47 7.36 -4.98
CA ASP A 342 -13.21 7.97 -5.41
C ASP A 342 -12.73 8.92 -4.31
N GLY A 343 -11.44 9.21 -4.28
CA GLY A 343 -10.88 9.95 -3.15
C GLY A 343 -9.47 10.48 -3.37
N PHE A 344 -9.13 11.45 -2.52
CA PHE A 344 -7.79 12.03 -2.43
C PHE A 344 -7.24 11.97 -1.00
N LEU A 345 -5.92 11.86 -0.90
CA LEU A 345 -5.17 12.07 0.33
C LEU A 345 -4.28 13.30 0.17
N ILE A 346 -4.40 14.20 1.13
CA ILE A 346 -3.75 15.50 1.19
C ILE A 346 -2.83 15.51 2.42
N VAL A 347 -1.63 16.05 2.27
CA VAL A 347 -0.70 16.30 3.38
C VAL A 347 -0.34 17.76 3.40
N ASP A 348 -0.61 18.44 4.51
CA ASP A 348 -0.30 19.86 4.68
C ASP A 348 -0.77 20.72 3.49
N GLY A 349 -1.98 20.43 2.99
CA GLY A 349 -2.60 21.12 1.85
C GLY A 349 -2.16 20.65 0.45
N ARG A 350 -1.16 19.76 0.34
CA ARG A 350 -0.70 19.19 -0.93
C ARG A 350 -1.39 17.87 -1.22
N VAL A 351 -2.11 17.76 -2.34
CA VAL A 351 -2.72 16.50 -2.78
C VAL A 351 -1.64 15.54 -3.24
N ILE A 352 -1.46 14.42 -2.56
CA ILE A 352 -0.39 13.47 -2.88
C ILE A 352 -0.91 12.14 -3.40
N TYR A 353 -2.04 11.63 -2.90
CA TYR A 353 -2.59 10.35 -3.37
C TYR A 353 -3.96 10.55 -3.99
N GLN A 354 -4.29 9.68 -4.93
CA GLN A 354 -5.64 9.51 -5.48
C GLN A 354 -5.96 8.02 -5.51
N MET A 355 -7.16 7.66 -5.10
CA MET A 355 -7.69 6.30 -5.23
C MET A 355 -9.03 6.35 -5.95
N ILE A 356 -9.21 5.50 -6.95
CA ILE A 356 -10.38 5.46 -7.83
C ILE A 356 -11.00 4.08 -7.77
N ASP A 357 -12.33 4.05 -7.73
CA ASP A 357 -13.17 2.86 -7.67
C ASP A 357 -12.79 1.92 -6.51
N PHE A 358 -12.39 2.49 -5.37
CA PHE A 358 -12.19 1.70 -4.17
C PHE A 358 -13.53 1.39 -3.52
N ALA A 359 -13.66 0.19 -2.97
CA ALA A 359 -14.94 -0.33 -2.58
C ALA A 359 -14.81 -1.24 -1.37
N ILE A 360 -15.80 -1.19 -0.49
CA ILE A 360 -15.98 -2.17 0.59
C ILE A 360 -17.34 -2.84 0.43
N ARG A 361 -17.46 -4.02 1.03
CA ARG A 361 -18.72 -4.75 1.15
C ARG A 361 -18.89 -5.23 2.57
N VAL A 362 -20.07 -5.01 3.15
CA VAL A 362 -20.47 -5.60 4.44
C VAL A 362 -20.99 -7.01 4.20
N ARG A 363 -20.61 -7.95 5.07
CA ARG A 363 -20.91 -9.39 4.96
C ARG A 363 -21.77 -9.93 6.09
#